data_AF-A0A422Q7Q1-F1
#
_entry.id   AF-A0A422Q7Q1-F1
#
_cell.length_a   1.000
_cell.length_b   1.000
_cell.length_c   1.000
_cell.angle_alpha   90.00
_cell.angle_beta   90.00
_cell.angle_gamma   90.00
#
_symmetry.space_group_name_H-M   'P 1'
#
loop_
_entity.id
_entity.type
_entity.pdbx_description
1 polymer ?
#
loop_
_entity_poly.entity_id
_entity_poly.type
_entity_poly.pdbx_seq_one_letter_code
_entity_poly.pdbx_strand_id
1 'polypeptide(L)'
;MTSTGGNIWNSISFYKAYLPPAEAKRTMQYVVLALEEGRGGELADSVDSPLATPSPLRSSTPPPDKLPRPFDLSNGFPATRRDSDARTASSTENNAGARMQKPLRFFLCKKEDVAPPELKQMLGKVNYCFMLCARSLHGRPCNCHKAHLLNVSVWRLELSAFDLKKFYISSGFYVHCVNTEQIRPTAGFLFAAGLLHEGVIEAAQPIVCRHNERCRYGSRCLFVHADIRTEERTSMLASWPLKHILKAQSCLPLFLSQLDELGLRTVGDVQQLSSNAFDAIVARSDPRWLVQWLNIALVRDIQARHPLQEVLATFPDIPTPVSLPACLTNVSSLIGLSSKEFYSLVLPVKVQAACEQLRARFEPDRNCNILDLKKEPAGSFISTVCPIIMSFRQKHAHVSWRKKDPNRPVVTSLITYVDPEGCHCQVNAGQRARSPALMSSNGRERQGKHPSNTWCTCNRSYVIAVNYELSTPSGSRCSEQNALGKLASMGLPTCAIREVFVHGENLGAQTDPNPLFPCGVCENMLRKVTRDVYDTYGGDVVLYMFDSTVNPKKLVYLPINEISYRDGRNFSKFIADLREE
;
A
#
# COMPACT_ATOMS: atom_id res chain seq x y z
N MET A 1 -14.18 -17.59 26.72
CA MET A 1 -13.25 -17.84 25.60
C MET A 1 -13.87 -17.26 24.35
N THR A 2 -13.55 -16.00 24.05
CA THR A 2 -14.06 -15.28 22.88
C THR A 2 -12.92 -15.12 21.88
N SER A 3 -13.24 -15.47 20.63
CA SER A 3 -12.34 -15.56 19.50
C SER A 3 -11.48 -14.30 19.33
N THR A 4 -10.20 -14.53 19.06
CA THR A 4 -9.19 -13.59 18.56
C THR A 4 -9.59 -13.03 17.19
N GLY A 5 -10.60 -12.15 17.17
CA GLY A 5 -10.64 -11.08 16.17
C GLY A 5 -9.57 -10.07 16.57
N GLY A 6 -8.40 -10.12 15.94
CA GLY A 6 -7.32 -9.16 16.18
C GLY A 6 -7.90 -7.74 16.24
N ASN A 7 -7.73 -7.09 17.39
CA ASN A 7 -8.46 -5.89 17.80
C ASN A 7 -8.42 -4.82 16.68
N ILE A 8 -9.54 -4.66 15.96
CA ILE A 8 -9.77 -3.70 14.86
C ILE A 8 -9.25 -2.30 15.20
N TRP A 9 -9.30 -1.93 16.47
CA TRP A 9 -8.79 -0.70 17.06
C TRP A 9 -7.28 -0.45 16.82
N ASN A 10 -6.49 -1.52 16.83
CA ASN A 10 -5.03 -1.46 16.62
C ASN A 10 -4.67 -1.17 15.16
N SER A 11 -5.60 -1.33 14.21
CA SER A 11 -5.36 -1.02 12.79
C SER A 11 -5.66 0.44 12.42
N ILE A 12 -6.29 1.22 13.31
CA ILE A 12 -6.70 2.60 13.01
C ILE A 12 -5.59 3.59 13.38
N SER A 13 -5.01 4.28 12.39
CA SER A 13 -4.11 5.42 12.66
C SER A 13 -4.90 6.72 12.80
N PHE A 14 -4.73 7.41 13.93
CA PHE A 14 -5.30 8.74 14.17
C PHE A 14 -4.38 9.85 13.67
N TYR A 15 -3.06 9.66 13.73
CA TYR A 15 -2.09 10.58 13.15
C TYR A 15 -1.99 10.33 11.64
N LYS A 16 -2.15 11.39 10.83
CA LYS A 16 -2.29 11.27 9.36
C LYS A 16 -1.05 11.64 8.57
N ALA A 17 -0.08 12.30 9.17
CA ALA A 17 1.17 12.66 8.50
C ALA A 17 2.23 11.57 8.66
N TYR A 18 3.32 11.67 7.91
CA TYR A 18 4.48 10.80 8.09
C TYR A 18 5.05 10.97 9.50
N LEU A 19 5.45 9.84 10.10
CA LEU A 19 6.30 9.76 11.28
C LEU A 19 7.37 8.68 11.02
N PRO A 20 8.59 8.85 11.57
CA PRO A 20 9.57 7.77 11.61
C PRO A 20 8.97 6.49 12.21
N PRO A 21 9.41 5.28 11.79
CA PRO A 21 8.79 4.03 12.21
C PRO A 21 8.65 3.84 13.73
N ALA A 22 9.64 4.27 14.51
CA ALA A 22 9.61 4.18 15.97
C ALA A 22 8.48 5.05 16.56
N GLU A 23 8.39 6.31 16.13
CA GLU A 23 7.33 7.24 16.54
C GLU A 23 5.96 6.79 16.05
N ALA A 24 5.86 6.33 14.80
CA ALA A 24 4.65 5.76 14.24
C ALA A 24 4.13 4.59 15.11
N LYS A 25 5.02 3.68 15.53
CA LYS A 25 4.65 2.56 16.40
C LYS A 25 4.15 3.03 17.77
N ARG A 26 4.80 4.04 18.38
CA ARG A 26 4.36 4.62 19.66
C ARG A 26 2.98 5.28 19.53
N THR A 27 2.78 6.11 18.50
CA THR A 27 1.50 6.80 18.27
C THR A 27 0.32 5.87 17.98
N MET A 28 0.57 4.70 17.39
CA MET A 28 -0.46 3.69 17.14
C MET A 28 -1.13 3.15 18.41
N GLN A 29 -0.51 3.34 19.59
CA GLN A 29 -1.05 2.96 20.89
C GLN A 29 -2.06 3.99 21.44
N TYR A 30 -2.19 5.16 20.79
CA TYR A 30 -2.99 6.26 21.29
C TYR A 30 -4.18 6.58 20.38
N VAL A 31 -5.17 7.22 20.97
CA VAL A 31 -6.41 7.64 20.31
C VAL A 31 -6.83 9.00 20.85
N VAL A 32 -7.37 9.84 19.97
CA VAL A 32 -8.10 11.06 20.35
C VAL A 32 -9.60 10.82 20.31
N LEU A 33 -10.29 11.19 21.39
CA LEU A 33 -11.74 11.09 21.53
C LEU A 33 -12.35 12.46 21.87
N ALA A 34 -13.55 12.73 21.36
CA ALA A 34 -14.29 13.94 21.64
C ALA A 34 -15.45 13.69 22.62
N LEU A 35 -15.66 14.60 23.57
CA LEU A 35 -16.76 14.57 24.52
C LEU A 35 -17.61 15.82 24.35
N GLU A 36 -18.93 15.66 24.27
CA GLU A 36 -19.87 16.79 24.30
C GLU A 36 -19.94 17.37 25.71
N GLU A 37 -19.78 18.69 25.84
CA GLU A 37 -19.99 19.36 27.11
C GLU A 37 -21.47 19.30 27.50
N GLY A 38 -21.76 18.67 28.63
CA GLY A 38 -23.09 18.72 29.25
C GLY A 38 -23.29 20.09 29.88
N ARG A 39 -24.46 20.71 29.71
CA ARG A 39 -24.81 21.87 30.54
C ARG A 39 -24.81 21.38 31.99
N GLY A 40 -24.05 22.03 32.87
CA GLY A 40 -24.16 21.79 34.30
C GLY A 40 -25.61 21.95 34.73
N GLY A 41 -26.17 20.90 35.34
CA GLY A 41 -27.55 20.86 35.80
C GLY A 41 -28.35 19.71 35.19
N GLU A 42 -28.12 18.49 35.67
CA GLU A 42 -29.14 17.43 35.80
C GLU A 42 -28.59 16.39 36.81
N LEU A 43 -28.53 16.83 38.08
CA LEU A 43 -28.87 15.93 39.18
C LEU A 43 -30.39 15.74 39.11
N ALA A 44 -30.83 14.59 38.63
CA ALA A 44 -32.10 14.01 39.03
C ALA A 44 -31.94 12.50 38.95
N ASP A 45 -31.83 11.92 40.14
CA ASP A 45 -31.94 10.49 40.38
C ASP A 45 -33.22 9.94 39.74
N SER A 46 -33.09 8.80 39.08
CA SER A 46 -34.17 7.83 38.98
C SER A 46 -33.53 6.45 38.97
N VAL A 47 -33.53 5.85 40.16
CA VAL A 47 -33.24 4.46 40.45
C VAL A 47 -34.59 3.76 40.65
N ASP A 48 -34.65 2.49 40.24
CA ASP A 48 -35.72 1.48 40.41
C ASP A 48 -36.91 1.54 39.44
N SER A 49 -37.36 0.46 38.77
CA SER A 49 -37.24 -1.00 39.05
C SER A 49 -37.73 -1.86 37.84
N PRO A 50 -37.81 -3.23 37.88
CA PRO A 50 -37.43 -4.13 36.77
C PRO A 50 -38.56 -4.98 36.12
N LEU A 51 -38.13 -5.78 35.12
CA LEU A 51 -38.78 -6.86 34.33
C LEU A 51 -40.14 -7.47 34.76
N ALA A 52 -41.04 -7.70 33.77
CA ALA A 52 -41.69 -9.00 33.43
C ALA A 52 -42.88 -8.83 32.42
N THR A 53 -42.71 -9.16 31.12
CA THR A 53 -43.29 -10.33 30.36
C THR A 53 -44.64 -10.02 29.61
N PRO A 54 -45.18 -10.86 28.68
CA PRO A 54 -44.95 -10.81 27.22
C PRO A 54 -46.21 -10.73 26.29
N SER A 55 -46.00 -10.32 25.02
CA SER A 55 -46.70 -10.76 23.76
C SER A 55 -48.24 -10.57 23.62
N PRO A 56 -48.88 -10.61 22.41
CA PRO A 56 -48.54 -11.46 21.25
C PRO A 56 -48.74 -10.94 19.80
N LEU A 57 -47.93 -11.53 18.91
CA LEU A 57 -48.16 -12.09 17.56
C LEU A 57 -48.95 -11.40 16.42
N ARG A 58 -48.39 -11.69 15.21
CA ARG A 58 -48.94 -11.75 13.81
C ARG A 58 -48.78 -10.49 12.96
N SER A 59 -48.45 -10.55 11.67
CA SER A 59 -48.03 -11.64 10.78
C SER A 59 -47.43 -11.06 9.49
N SER A 60 -46.51 -11.80 8.89
CA SER A 60 -45.84 -11.63 7.60
C SER A 60 -46.75 -11.74 6.36
N THR A 61 -46.56 -10.90 5.34
CA THR A 61 -46.33 -11.29 3.90
C THR A 61 -46.01 -10.07 2.98
N PRO A 62 -45.28 -10.24 1.84
CA PRO A 62 -44.78 -9.17 0.95
C PRO A 62 -45.46 -9.15 -0.47
N PRO A 63 -44.86 -8.52 -1.52
CA PRO A 63 -45.14 -7.23 -2.18
C PRO A 63 -45.96 -7.34 -3.52
N PRO A 64 -46.09 -6.27 -4.36
CA PRO A 64 -45.33 -6.28 -5.62
C PRO A 64 -44.96 -4.91 -6.28
N ASP A 65 -44.08 -5.02 -7.28
CA ASP A 65 -43.52 -4.05 -8.25
C ASP A 65 -44.48 -3.06 -8.92
N LYS A 66 -43.97 -1.84 -9.23
CA LYS A 66 -44.21 -1.13 -10.51
C LYS A 66 -43.00 -0.29 -10.97
N LEU A 67 -42.75 -0.44 -12.28
CA LEU A 67 -41.69 0.11 -13.15
C LEU A 67 -41.74 1.65 -13.39
N PRO A 68 -40.71 2.23 -14.06
CA PRO A 68 -40.41 3.67 -14.12
C PRO A 68 -40.73 4.37 -15.46
N ARG A 69 -40.54 5.72 -15.48
CA ARG A 69 -40.24 6.68 -16.61
C ARG A 69 -41.26 7.83 -16.75
N PRO A 70 -40.98 8.93 -17.53
CA PRO A 70 -39.77 9.31 -18.29
C PRO A 70 -39.28 10.78 -18.12
N PHE A 71 -38.10 11.01 -18.72
CA PHE A 71 -37.48 12.25 -19.22
C PHE A 71 -38.31 13.54 -19.35
N ASP A 72 -37.66 14.67 -19.07
CA ASP A 72 -37.67 15.80 -20.00
C ASP A 72 -36.34 16.57 -20.03
N LEU A 73 -35.90 16.86 -21.26
CA LEU A 73 -34.73 17.63 -21.66
C LEU A 73 -35.22 19.01 -22.13
N SER A 74 -34.65 20.11 -21.64
CA SER A 74 -34.37 21.29 -22.49
C SER A 74 -33.57 22.39 -21.77
N ASN A 75 -32.40 22.67 -22.33
CA ASN A 75 -31.81 23.96 -22.71
C ASN A 75 -31.85 25.18 -21.78
N GLY A 76 -30.65 25.76 -21.57
CA GLY A 76 -30.49 27.23 -21.54
C GLY A 76 -29.48 27.77 -20.53
N PHE A 77 -28.21 27.95 -20.93
CA PHE A 77 -27.35 29.01 -20.39
C PHE A 77 -27.76 30.34 -21.07
N PRO A 78 -27.71 31.52 -20.40
CA PRO A 78 -26.42 32.20 -20.21
C PRO A 78 -26.23 33.06 -18.93
N ALA A 79 -24.94 33.20 -18.62
CA ALA A 79 -24.17 34.31 -18.04
C ALA A 79 -24.81 35.59 -17.42
N THR A 80 -24.12 36.03 -16.35
CA THR A 80 -23.73 37.40 -15.93
C THR A 80 -24.58 38.27 -14.97
N ARG A 81 -23.83 38.82 -13.97
CA ARG A 81 -24.01 40.03 -13.13
C ARG A 81 -25.08 39.98 -12.03
N ARG A 82 -24.69 39.96 -10.75
CA ARG A 82 -24.23 41.05 -9.85
C ARG A 82 -25.28 42.13 -9.57
N ASP A 83 -25.49 42.28 -8.26
CA ASP A 83 -26.01 43.42 -7.48
C ASP A 83 -27.51 43.47 -7.16
N SER A 84 -27.77 43.10 -5.90
CA SER A 84 -28.38 43.90 -4.83
C SER A 84 -29.81 44.43 -4.95
N ASP A 85 -30.54 44.10 -3.87
CA ASP A 85 -31.68 44.78 -3.25
C ASP A 85 -33.08 44.66 -3.87
N ALA A 86 -33.95 43.86 -3.24
CA ALA A 86 -34.92 44.35 -2.26
C ALA A 86 -36.07 43.35 -2.02
N ARG A 87 -36.26 42.99 -0.75
CA ARG A 87 -37.51 42.66 -0.05
C ARG A 87 -38.77 42.41 -0.91
N THR A 88 -39.31 41.20 -0.85
CA THR A 88 -40.74 40.98 -0.57
C THR A 88 -40.88 39.71 0.26
N ALA A 89 -41.57 39.85 1.39
CA ALA A 89 -41.79 38.81 2.38
C ALA A 89 -43.02 37.95 2.05
N SER A 90 -43.15 36.88 2.86
CA SER A 90 -44.27 35.94 3.01
C SER A 90 -44.28 34.75 2.04
N SER A 91 -44.48 33.51 2.47
CA SER A 91 -44.57 32.92 3.81
C SER A 91 -44.75 31.40 3.65
N THR A 92 -43.82 30.60 4.16
CA THR A 92 -44.13 29.34 4.87
C THR A 92 -42.90 28.96 5.69
N GLU A 93 -42.91 29.43 6.93
CA GLU A 93 -41.97 29.08 7.99
C GLU A 93 -42.11 27.57 8.32
N ASN A 94 -40.98 26.90 8.57
CA ASN A 94 -40.68 26.46 9.93
C ASN A 94 -39.26 25.87 10.07
N ASN A 95 -38.43 26.64 10.80
CA ASN A 95 -37.33 26.23 11.68
C ASN A 95 -36.00 25.73 11.09
N ALA A 96 -35.30 26.64 10.40
CA ALA A 96 -33.84 26.63 10.34
C ALA A 96 -33.25 27.17 11.67
N GLY A 97 -33.33 26.37 12.73
CA GLY A 97 -32.57 26.63 13.96
C GLY A 97 -31.08 26.42 13.69
N ALA A 98 -30.30 27.50 13.74
CA ALA A 98 -28.86 27.43 13.87
C ALA A 98 -28.52 26.59 15.11
N ARG A 99 -28.21 25.30 14.91
CA ARG A 99 -27.62 24.45 15.95
C ARG A 99 -26.30 25.08 16.34
N MET A 100 -26.29 25.86 17.43
CA MET A 100 -25.06 26.16 18.16
C MET A 100 -24.41 24.80 18.47
N GLN A 101 -23.34 24.47 17.74
CA GLN A 101 -22.59 23.24 18.00
C GLN A 101 -22.05 23.33 19.42
N LYS A 102 -22.46 22.39 20.27
CA LYS A 102 -21.97 22.32 21.65
C LYS A 102 -20.44 22.24 21.63
N PRO A 103 -19.73 22.99 22.49
CA PRO A 103 -18.29 22.85 22.63
C PRO A 103 -17.92 21.40 22.93
N LEU A 104 -16.85 20.94 22.27
CA LEU A 104 -16.31 19.59 22.44
C LEU A 104 -15.03 19.67 23.25
N ARG A 105 -14.90 18.80 24.25
CA ARG A 105 -13.64 18.52 24.94
C ARG A 105 -12.94 17.35 24.26
N PHE A 106 -11.62 17.38 24.20
CA PHE A 106 -10.84 16.32 23.55
C PHE A 106 -9.94 15.63 24.56
N PHE A 107 -9.82 14.31 24.43
CA PHE A 107 -9.02 13.48 25.31
C PHE A 107 -8.08 12.60 24.50
N LEU A 108 -6.83 12.52 24.97
CA LEU A 108 -5.84 11.54 24.56
C LEU A 108 -5.92 10.36 25.52
N CYS A 109 -6.14 9.17 24.97
CA CYS A 109 -6.21 7.93 25.74
C CYS A 109 -5.31 6.88 25.10
N LYS A 110 -4.86 5.90 25.89
CA LYS A 110 -4.29 4.68 25.33
C LYS A 110 -5.41 3.81 24.77
N LYS A 111 -5.12 3.14 23.66
CA LYS A 111 -6.08 2.29 22.98
C LYS A 111 -6.46 1.06 23.80
N GLU A 112 -5.53 0.51 24.57
CA GLU A 112 -5.76 -0.62 25.47
C GLU A 112 -6.77 -0.30 26.58
N ASP A 113 -6.95 0.97 26.92
CA ASP A 113 -7.85 1.46 27.95
C ASP A 113 -9.26 1.81 27.44
N VAL A 114 -9.49 1.65 26.12
CA VAL A 114 -10.71 2.12 25.45
C VAL A 114 -11.33 0.99 24.63
N ALA A 115 -12.59 0.68 24.91
CA ALA A 115 -13.41 -0.15 24.05
C ALA A 115 -13.69 0.59 22.72
N PRO A 116 -13.42 -0.03 21.56
CA PRO A 116 -13.70 0.57 20.27
C PRO A 116 -15.21 0.79 20.10
N PRO A 117 -15.64 1.84 19.36
CA PRO A 117 -17.05 2.00 19.02
C PRO A 117 -17.51 0.86 18.08
N GLU A 118 -18.82 0.65 17.98
CA GLU A 118 -19.39 -0.28 17.00
C GLU A 118 -19.11 0.20 15.57
N LEU A 119 -18.06 -0.34 14.94
CA LEU A 119 -17.61 0.07 13.61
C LEU A 119 -18.33 -0.74 12.52
N LYS A 120 -19.26 -0.11 11.81
CA LYS A 120 -19.82 -0.64 10.54
C LYS A 120 -19.00 -0.25 9.30
N GLN A 121 -17.97 0.59 9.44
CA GLN A 121 -17.23 1.19 8.33
C GLN A 121 -15.88 0.51 8.07
N MET A 122 -15.49 0.49 6.79
CA MET A 122 -14.23 -0.11 6.33
C MET A 122 -13.01 0.52 7.00
N LEU A 123 -12.17 -0.34 7.56
CA LEU A 123 -10.89 -0.01 8.19
C LEU A 123 -10.00 0.80 7.24
N GLY A 124 -9.40 1.90 7.74
CA GLY A 124 -8.42 2.71 7.01
C GLY A 124 -8.89 4.09 6.50
N LYS A 125 -10.21 4.39 6.47
CA LYS A 125 -10.75 5.67 5.95
C LYS A 125 -11.22 6.66 7.02
N VAL A 126 -10.85 6.46 8.27
CA VAL A 126 -11.28 7.31 9.39
C VAL A 126 -10.57 8.66 9.32
N ASN A 127 -11.33 9.73 9.06
CA ASN A 127 -10.81 11.11 8.94
C ASN A 127 -11.28 12.04 10.09
N TYR A 128 -11.93 11.47 11.09
CA TYR A 128 -12.48 12.19 12.23
C TYR A 128 -12.36 11.36 13.51
N CYS A 129 -12.29 12.01 14.67
CA CYS A 129 -12.21 11.33 15.97
C CYS A 129 -13.58 10.78 16.41
N PHE A 130 -13.56 9.73 17.24
CA PHE A 130 -14.79 9.14 17.78
C PHE A 130 -15.30 9.91 19.01
N MET A 131 -16.57 9.71 19.34
CA MET A 131 -17.17 10.29 20.54
C MET A 131 -16.90 9.41 21.75
N LEU A 132 -16.51 10.01 22.87
CA LEU A 132 -16.42 9.38 24.18
C LEU A 132 -17.79 9.43 24.87
N CYS A 133 -18.16 8.32 25.52
CA CYS A 133 -19.35 8.26 26.35
C CYS A 133 -19.14 9.02 27.68
N ALA A 134 -19.96 10.05 27.94
CA ALA A 134 -19.89 10.81 29.20
C ALA A 134 -20.13 9.93 30.44
N ARG A 135 -21.06 8.97 30.36
CA ARG A 135 -21.33 8.02 31.46
C ARG A 135 -20.10 7.16 31.77
N SER A 136 -19.42 6.69 30.73
CA SER A 136 -18.19 5.90 30.86
C SER A 136 -17.06 6.69 31.50
N LEU A 137 -16.92 7.98 31.16
CA LEU A 137 -15.94 8.86 31.80
C LEU A 137 -16.14 8.97 33.32
N HIS A 138 -17.38 8.89 33.78
CA HIS A 138 -17.75 8.88 35.21
C HIS A 138 -17.83 7.46 35.81
N GLY A 139 -17.36 6.44 35.10
CA GLY A 139 -17.39 5.05 35.57
C GLY A 139 -18.77 4.41 35.65
N ARG A 140 -19.78 5.01 35.02
CA ARG A 140 -21.14 4.47 35.00
C ARG A 140 -21.31 3.52 33.80
N PRO A 141 -21.91 2.34 33.99
CA PRO A 141 -22.17 1.42 32.90
C PRO A 141 -23.08 2.07 31.86
N CYS A 142 -22.78 1.82 30.58
CA CYS A 142 -23.53 2.32 29.44
C CYS A 142 -23.29 1.41 28.24
N ASN A 143 -24.35 1.13 27.48
CA ASN A 143 -24.30 0.27 26.29
C ASN A 143 -24.55 1.09 25.01
N CYS A 144 -24.09 2.35 24.96
CA CYS A 144 -24.25 3.16 23.76
C CYS A 144 -23.20 2.81 22.70
N HIS A 145 -23.36 3.34 21.48
CA HIS A 145 -22.45 3.09 20.36
C HIS A 145 -21.17 3.96 20.39
N LYS A 146 -20.99 4.81 21.42
CA LYS A 146 -19.80 5.66 21.59
C LYS A 146 -18.61 4.84 22.11
N ALA A 147 -17.41 5.40 22.09
CA ALA A 147 -16.25 4.78 22.74
C ALA A 147 -16.43 4.82 24.27
N HIS A 148 -16.01 3.76 24.96
CA HIS A 148 -16.09 3.64 26.41
C HIS A 148 -14.70 3.37 26.97
N LEU A 149 -14.37 4.02 28.08
CA LEU A 149 -13.23 3.64 28.92
C LEU A 149 -13.52 2.29 29.57
N LEU A 150 -12.52 1.40 29.61
CA LEU A 150 -12.66 0.09 30.23
C LEU A 150 -12.66 0.17 31.77
N ASN A 151 -12.05 1.21 32.35
CA ASN A 151 -12.02 1.47 33.78
C ASN A 151 -12.04 2.99 34.07
N VAL A 152 -12.46 3.38 35.27
CA VAL A 152 -12.52 4.78 35.74
C VAL A 152 -11.11 5.35 35.98
N SER A 153 -10.17 4.49 36.39
CA SER A 153 -8.79 4.81 36.72
C SER A 153 -7.83 4.81 35.51
N VAL A 154 -8.34 4.65 34.29
CA VAL A 154 -7.49 4.65 33.10
C VAL A 154 -6.83 6.00 32.88
N TRP A 155 -5.61 5.95 32.35
CA TRP A 155 -4.87 7.16 32.01
C TRP A 155 -5.57 7.91 30.88
N ARG A 156 -5.69 9.23 31.04
CA ARG A 156 -6.25 10.14 30.04
C ARG A 156 -5.67 11.54 30.24
N LEU A 157 -5.40 12.20 29.12
CA LEU A 157 -4.99 13.60 29.11
C LEU A 157 -6.07 14.42 28.39
N GLU A 158 -6.54 15.48 29.04
CA GLU A 158 -7.36 16.48 28.35
C GLU A 158 -6.50 17.32 27.43
N LEU A 159 -6.86 17.34 26.14
CA LEU A 159 -6.06 17.94 25.10
C LEU A 159 -6.31 19.44 24.99
N SER A 160 -5.23 20.19 24.91
CA SER A 160 -5.20 21.63 24.66
C SER A 160 -4.06 21.98 23.71
N ALA A 161 -3.77 23.27 23.55
CA ALA A 161 -2.61 23.73 22.79
C ALA A 161 -1.27 23.64 23.56
N PHE A 162 -1.31 23.37 24.87
CA PHE A 162 -0.13 23.19 25.74
C PHE A 162 0.96 24.28 25.59
N ASP A 163 0.54 25.56 25.58
CA ASP A 163 1.43 26.74 25.47
C ASP A 163 2.35 26.79 24.24
N LEU A 164 2.11 25.95 23.23
CA LEU A 164 2.82 25.99 21.97
C LEU A 164 2.49 27.29 21.25
N LYS A 165 3.50 28.14 21.02
CA LYS A 165 3.31 29.44 20.31
C LYS A 165 3.24 29.28 18.80
N LYS A 166 4.02 28.35 18.25
CA LYS A 166 4.15 28.09 16.81
C LYS A 166 4.09 26.61 16.54
N PHE A 167 3.57 26.27 15.36
CA PHE A 167 3.42 24.91 14.91
C PHE A 167 3.82 24.77 13.44
N TYR A 168 4.49 23.68 13.09
CA TYR A 168 4.78 23.37 11.68
C TYR A 168 3.64 22.51 11.13
N ILE A 169 3.06 22.95 10.04
CA ILE A 169 1.99 22.22 9.35
C ILE A 169 2.35 22.07 7.88
N SER A 170 1.91 20.96 7.29
CA SER A 170 2.14 20.68 5.87
C SER A 170 0.88 20.90 5.05
N SER A 171 1.02 21.54 3.90
CA SER A 171 -0.06 21.77 2.93
C SER A 171 0.43 21.43 1.53
N GLY A 172 0.05 20.24 1.04
CA GLY A 172 0.69 19.67 -0.14
C GLY A 172 2.17 19.39 0.15
N PHE A 173 3.07 20.10 -0.55
CA PHE A 173 4.52 19.96 -0.39
C PHE A 173 5.19 21.12 0.35
N TYR A 174 4.38 22.04 0.87
CA TYR A 174 4.88 23.20 1.57
C TYR A 174 4.77 23.00 3.08
N VAL A 175 5.78 23.52 3.76
CA VAL A 175 5.83 23.59 5.21
C VAL A 175 5.52 25.02 5.61
N HIS A 176 4.48 25.20 6.42
CA HIS A 176 4.12 26.49 6.98
C HIS A 176 4.45 26.48 8.47
N CYS A 177 5.16 27.51 8.93
CA CYS A 177 5.28 27.80 10.35
C CYS A 177 4.20 28.81 10.70
N VAL A 178 3.17 28.37 11.42
CA VAL A 178 2.02 29.21 11.78
C VAL A 178 2.00 29.44 13.28
N ASN A 179 1.45 30.57 13.71
CA ASN A 179 1.14 30.80 15.10
C ASN A 179 -0.10 29.98 15.49
N THR A 180 -0.17 29.52 16.73
CA THR A 180 -1.29 28.70 17.21
C THR A 180 -2.64 29.42 17.12
N GLU A 181 -2.64 30.74 17.21
CA GLU A 181 -3.84 31.59 17.01
C GLU A 181 -4.42 31.48 15.60
N GLN A 182 -3.61 31.10 14.61
CA GLN A 182 -4.04 30.92 13.22
C GLN A 182 -4.59 29.51 12.96
N ILE A 183 -4.52 28.61 13.95
CA ILE A 183 -4.99 27.24 13.88
C ILE A 183 -6.36 27.14 14.57
N ARG A 184 -7.34 26.59 13.88
CA ARG A 184 -8.60 26.17 14.51
C ARG A 184 -8.37 24.84 15.23
N PRO A 185 -8.76 24.71 16.52
CA PRO A 185 -8.47 23.52 17.31
C PRO A 185 -9.28 22.32 16.79
N THR A 186 -8.66 21.50 15.95
CA THR A 186 -9.20 20.23 15.51
C THR A 186 -8.63 19.08 16.33
N ALA A 187 -9.30 17.94 16.34
CA ALA A 187 -8.81 16.71 16.97
C ALA A 187 -7.41 16.33 16.46
N GLY A 188 -7.13 16.52 15.18
CA GLY A 188 -5.81 16.27 14.59
C GLY A 188 -4.71 17.18 15.15
N PHE A 189 -4.98 18.48 15.26
CA PHE A 189 -4.04 19.44 15.87
C PHE A 189 -3.81 19.13 17.34
N LEU A 190 -4.88 19.00 18.11
CA LEU A 190 -4.84 18.72 19.55
C LEU A 190 -4.17 17.38 19.86
N PHE A 191 -4.37 16.37 19.02
CA PHE A 191 -3.68 15.09 19.13
C PHE A 191 -2.17 15.24 18.92
N ALA A 192 -1.74 15.96 17.88
CA ALA A 192 -0.31 16.21 17.65
C ALA A 192 0.33 17.01 18.80
N ALA A 193 -0.37 18.03 19.32
CA ALA A 193 0.09 18.81 20.47
C ALA A 193 0.21 17.95 21.74
N GLY A 194 -0.78 17.09 22.02
CA GLY A 194 -0.73 16.16 23.16
C GLY A 194 0.36 15.11 23.05
N LEU A 195 0.61 14.57 21.85
CA LEU A 195 1.70 13.62 21.64
C LEU A 195 3.08 14.24 21.88
N LEU A 196 3.27 15.50 21.50
CA LEU A 196 4.49 16.26 21.79
C LEU A 196 4.61 16.58 23.29
N HIS A 197 3.52 17.03 23.92
CA HIS A 197 3.48 17.35 25.35
C HIS A 197 3.86 16.15 26.22
N GLU A 198 3.31 14.96 25.92
CA GLU A 198 3.59 13.72 26.64
C GLU A 198 4.91 13.05 26.23
N GLY A 199 5.69 13.64 25.33
CA GLY A 199 6.95 13.05 24.85
C GLY A 199 6.78 11.72 24.11
N VAL A 200 5.59 11.45 23.57
CA VAL A 200 5.33 10.24 22.75
C VAL A 200 6.06 10.32 21.42
N ILE A 201 6.18 11.54 20.88
CA ILE A 201 6.95 11.88 19.70
C ILE A 201 7.80 13.11 19.99
N GLU A 202 8.92 13.23 19.29
CA GLU A 202 9.86 14.34 19.46
C GLU A 202 9.59 15.48 18.46
N ALA A 203 9.01 15.14 17.30
CA ALA A 203 8.62 16.12 16.29
C ALA A 203 7.28 15.73 15.66
N ALA A 204 6.50 16.75 15.28
CA ALA A 204 5.26 16.56 14.54
C ALA A 204 5.12 17.60 13.43
N GLN A 205 4.48 17.18 12.33
CA GLN A 205 4.17 18.01 11.17
C GLN A 205 2.86 17.54 10.54
N PRO A 206 1.70 17.78 11.19
CA PRO A 206 0.42 17.32 10.70
C PRO A 206 0.03 18.06 9.40
N ILE A 207 -0.91 17.45 8.69
CA ILE A 207 -1.34 17.91 7.36
C ILE A 207 -2.60 18.77 7.49
N VAL A 208 -2.63 19.86 6.72
CA VAL A 208 -3.81 20.73 6.57
C VAL A 208 -4.90 20.01 5.79
N CYS A 209 -6.13 20.06 6.30
CA CYS A 209 -7.28 19.48 5.62
C CYS A 209 -7.51 20.15 4.27
N ARG A 210 -7.66 19.35 3.20
CA ARG A 210 -8.00 19.86 1.85
C ARG A 210 -9.26 20.73 1.83
N HIS A 211 -10.22 20.45 2.69
CA HIS A 211 -11.48 21.20 2.77
C HIS A 211 -11.40 22.40 3.73
N ASN A 212 -10.40 22.41 4.63
CA ASN A 212 -10.16 23.45 5.63
C ASN A 212 -11.48 23.97 6.25
N GLU A 213 -11.87 25.20 5.94
CA GLU A 213 -13.10 25.83 6.45
C GLU A 213 -14.40 25.11 6.07
N ARG A 214 -14.43 24.44 4.91
CA ARG A 214 -15.59 23.68 4.41
C ARG A 214 -15.58 22.23 4.86
N CYS A 215 -14.71 21.86 5.80
CA CYS A 215 -14.61 20.49 6.28
C CYS A 215 -15.86 20.09 7.08
N ARG A 216 -16.61 19.10 6.56
CA ARG A 216 -17.81 18.55 7.21
C ARG A 216 -17.59 17.99 8.62
N TYR A 217 -16.35 17.66 8.97
CA TYR A 217 -16.01 17.09 10.28
C TYR A 217 -15.75 18.15 11.35
N GLY A 218 -15.59 19.43 10.97
CA GLY A 218 -15.36 20.52 11.92
C GLY A 218 -14.19 20.24 12.87
N SER A 219 -14.39 20.53 14.15
CA SER A 219 -13.40 20.30 15.22
C SER A 219 -13.04 18.82 15.42
N ARG A 220 -13.87 17.87 14.96
CA ARG A 220 -13.55 16.44 15.06
C ARG A 220 -12.59 15.95 13.98
N CYS A 221 -12.21 16.79 13.02
CA CYS A 221 -11.31 16.39 11.94
C CYS A 221 -9.94 15.95 12.48
N LEU A 222 -9.40 14.84 11.94
CA LEU A 222 -8.05 14.37 12.27
C LEU A 222 -6.94 15.10 11.49
N PHE A 223 -7.30 16.05 10.64
CA PHE A 223 -6.39 16.97 9.96
C PHE A 223 -6.46 18.35 10.62
N VAL A 224 -5.46 19.20 10.35
CA VAL A 224 -5.41 20.57 10.89
C VAL A 224 -6.20 21.53 10.02
N HIS A 225 -6.93 22.46 10.63
CA HIS A 225 -7.53 23.59 9.94
C HIS A 225 -6.77 24.85 10.34
N ALA A 226 -6.27 25.61 9.38
CA ALA A 226 -5.46 26.79 9.63
C ALA A 226 -5.75 27.88 8.60
N ASP A 227 -5.67 29.13 9.02
CA ASP A 227 -5.73 30.28 8.12
C ASP A 227 -4.35 30.51 7.49
N ILE A 228 -4.11 29.80 6.38
CA ILE A 228 -2.90 29.94 5.58
C ILE A 228 -3.25 30.48 4.20
N ARG A 229 -2.54 31.52 3.75
CA ARG A 229 -2.63 32.00 2.38
C ARG A 229 -2.12 30.89 1.46
N THR A 230 -2.96 30.44 0.54
CA THR A 230 -2.54 29.48 -0.48
C THR A 230 -1.78 30.26 -1.54
N GLU A 231 -0.49 30.49 -1.32
CA GLU A 231 0.38 31.09 -2.33
C GLU A 231 0.42 30.22 -3.60
N GLU A 232 0.78 30.83 -4.73
CA GLU A 232 0.92 30.13 -6.00
C GLU A 232 1.89 28.96 -5.84
N ARG A 233 1.35 27.76 -6.02
CA ARG A 233 2.09 26.51 -5.83
C ARG A 233 3.03 26.31 -7.00
N THR A 234 4.29 26.70 -6.86
CA THR A 234 5.36 26.30 -7.78
C THR A 234 5.50 24.77 -7.79
N SER A 235 5.48 24.15 -8.97
CA SER A 235 5.82 22.73 -9.07
C SER A 235 7.26 22.55 -8.59
N MET A 236 7.48 21.72 -7.57
CA MET A 236 8.83 21.38 -7.13
C MET A 236 9.48 20.53 -8.20
N LEU A 237 10.66 20.95 -8.66
CA LEU A 237 11.44 20.20 -9.64
C LEU A 237 12.37 19.24 -8.91
N ALA A 238 12.60 18.07 -9.49
CA ALA A 238 13.47 17.09 -8.89
C ALA A 238 14.94 17.55 -8.82
N SER A 239 15.34 18.50 -9.68
CA SER A 239 16.66 19.14 -9.65
C SER A 239 16.85 20.15 -8.51
N TRP A 240 15.81 20.49 -7.76
CA TRP A 240 15.92 21.50 -6.70
C TRP A 240 16.84 21.03 -5.56
N PRO A 241 17.82 21.85 -5.15
CA PRO A 241 18.67 21.55 -3.99
C PRO A 241 17.85 21.45 -2.70
N LEU A 242 18.11 20.41 -1.89
CA LEU A 242 17.43 20.22 -0.60
C LEU A 242 17.63 21.41 0.34
N LYS A 243 18.79 22.06 0.30
CA LYS A 243 19.07 23.25 1.11
C LYS A 243 18.05 24.39 0.97
N HIS A 244 17.33 24.47 -0.15
CA HIS A 244 16.29 25.50 -0.37
C HIS A 244 14.95 25.12 0.26
N ILE A 245 14.77 23.85 0.61
CA ILE A 245 13.54 23.29 1.19
C ILE A 245 13.69 23.16 2.71
N LEU A 246 14.92 22.92 3.17
CA LEU A 246 15.22 22.77 4.59
C LEU A 246 15.13 24.10 5.33
N LYS A 247 14.68 24.02 6.58
CA LYS A 247 14.51 25.21 7.40
C LYS A 247 15.87 25.72 7.88
N ALA A 248 16.10 27.02 7.76
CA ALA A 248 17.24 27.70 8.35
C ALA A 248 17.32 27.44 9.87
N GLN A 249 18.42 26.80 10.27
CA GLN A 249 18.80 26.52 11.66
C GLN A 249 20.32 26.72 11.79
N SER A 250 20.80 27.08 12.96
CA SER A 250 22.24 27.35 13.20
C SER A 250 23.13 26.17 12.83
N CYS A 251 22.65 24.95 13.05
CA CYS A 251 23.35 23.71 12.77
C CYS A 251 23.02 23.09 11.39
N LEU A 252 22.20 23.75 10.55
CA LEU A 252 21.84 23.27 9.21
C LEU A 252 23.05 22.88 8.34
N PRO A 253 24.19 23.60 8.35
CA PRO A 253 25.36 23.19 7.57
C PRO A 253 25.89 21.79 7.92
N LEU A 254 25.82 21.39 9.19
CA LEU A 254 26.22 20.05 9.63
C LEU A 254 25.29 18.98 9.05
N PHE A 255 23.98 19.25 9.07
CA PHE A 255 23.00 18.34 8.49
C PHE A 255 23.14 18.24 6.96
N LEU A 256 23.40 19.35 6.27
CA LEU A 256 23.68 19.35 4.82
C LEU A 256 24.92 18.51 4.48
N SER A 257 26.00 18.61 5.27
CA SER A 257 27.19 17.77 5.10
C SER A 257 26.86 16.28 5.25
N GLN A 258 26.02 15.92 6.23
CA GLN A 258 25.57 14.54 6.40
C GLN A 258 24.73 14.04 5.21
N LEU A 259 23.86 14.89 4.66
CA LEU A 259 23.11 14.56 3.45
C LEU A 259 24.03 14.39 2.24
N ASP A 260 25.05 15.23 2.09
CA ASP A 260 26.06 15.12 1.04
C ASP A 260 26.85 13.81 1.12
N GLU A 261 27.23 13.37 2.33
CA GLU A 261 27.89 12.07 2.56
C GLU A 261 27.00 10.88 2.17
N LEU A 262 25.69 11.02 2.33
CA LEU A 262 24.69 10.03 1.90
C LEU A 262 24.34 10.14 0.41
N GLY A 263 24.89 11.12 -0.31
CA GLY A 263 24.58 11.38 -1.72
C GLY A 263 23.21 12.01 -1.96
N LEU A 264 22.61 12.65 -0.95
CA LEU A 264 21.29 13.25 -1.01
C LEU A 264 21.40 14.78 -1.14
N ARG A 265 21.42 15.31 -2.37
CA ARG A 265 21.63 16.75 -2.61
C ARG A 265 20.38 17.47 -3.08
N THR A 266 19.54 16.75 -3.79
CA THR A 266 18.37 17.28 -4.49
C THR A 266 17.09 16.56 -4.06
N VAL A 267 15.95 17.16 -4.43
CA VAL A 267 14.63 16.52 -4.29
C VAL A 267 14.60 15.16 -5.01
N GLY A 268 15.24 15.06 -6.17
CA GLY A 268 15.32 13.83 -6.96
C GLY A 268 16.02 12.70 -6.24
N ASP A 269 17.13 13.00 -5.55
CA ASP A 269 17.91 11.99 -4.82
C ASP A 269 17.08 11.35 -3.71
N VAL A 270 16.34 12.16 -2.95
CA VAL A 270 15.44 11.64 -1.89
C VAL A 270 14.19 10.99 -2.48
N GLN A 271 13.70 11.47 -3.62
CA GLN A 271 12.59 10.86 -4.35
C GLN A 271 12.95 9.47 -4.84
N GLN A 272 14.21 9.13 -5.14
CA GLN A 272 14.58 7.77 -5.54
C GLN A 272 14.56 6.76 -4.38
N LEU A 273 14.74 7.22 -3.14
CA LEU A 273 14.80 6.34 -1.98
C LEU A 273 13.50 5.56 -1.78
N SER A 274 13.63 4.23 -1.69
CA SER A 274 12.53 3.36 -1.24
C SER A 274 12.12 3.74 0.18
N SER A 275 10.89 3.36 0.58
CA SER A 275 10.41 3.69 1.94
C SER A 275 11.29 3.07 3.02
N ASN A 276 11.79 1.87 2.79
CA ASN A 276 12.67 1.19 3.73
C ASN A 276 14.04 1.87 3.82
N ALA A 277 14.61 2.30 2.69
CA ALA A 277 15.89 3.01 2.69
C ALA A 277 15.77 4.35 3.41
N PHE A 278 14.72 5.12 3.10
CA PHE A 278 14.44 6.39 3.76
C PHE A 278 14.24 6.21 5.27
N ASP A 279 13.37 5.28 5.68
CA ASP A 279 13.10 5.01 7.09
C ASP A 279 14.35 4.54 7.85
N ALA A 280 15.22 3.74 7.21
CA ALA A 280 16.48 3.31 7.81
C ALA A 280 17.48 4.45 8.01
N ILE A 281 17.54 5.40 7.08
CA ILE A 281 18.38 6.61 7.20
C ILE A 281 17.86 7.49 8.34
N VAL A 282 16.54 7.74 8.38
CA VAL A 282 15.90 8.53 9.44
C VAL A 282 16.14 7.88 10.81
N ALA A 283 16.00 6.55 10.91
CA ALA A 283 16.18 5.83 12.18
C ALA A 283 17.63 5.86 12.71
N ARG A 284 18.63 6.08 11.86
CA ARG A 284 20.04 6.22 12.26
C ARG A 284 20.45 7.67 12.53
N SER A 285 19.58 8.62 12.21
CA SER A 285 19.86 10.04 12.37
C SER A 285 19.67 10.49 13.81
N ASP A 286 20.44 11.49 14.22
CA ASP A 286 20.26 12.16 15.52
C ASP A 286 18.83 12.74 15.61
N PRO A 287 18.10 12.52 16.72
CA PRO A 287 16.72 12.99 16.85
C PRO A 287 16.54 14.50 16.69
N ARG A 288 17.59 15.32 16.91
CA ARG A 288 17.56 16.76 16.63
C ARG A 288 17.24 17.10 15.18
N TRP A 289 17.45 16.17 14.25
CA TRP A 289 17.19 16.32 12.82
C TRP A 289 15.80 15.88 12.37
N LEU A 290 14.97 15.35 13.27
CA LEU A 290 13.66 14.81 12.91
C LEU A 290 12.78 15.81 12.17
N VAL A 291 12.76 17.08 12.59
CA VAL A 291 12.01 18.14 11.88
C VAL A 291 12.47 18.30 10.44
N GLN A 292 13.78 18.22 10.18
CA GLN A 292 14.30 18.32 8.82
C GLN A 292 13.94 17.08 8.00
N TRP A 293 13.98 15.89 8.59
CA TRP A 293 13.51 14.67 7.95
C TRP A 293 12.01 14.68 7.65
N LEU A 294 11.17 15.29 8.51
CA LEU A 294 9.75 15.50 8.21
C LEU A 294 9.55 16.43 7.00
N ASN A 295 10.39 17.46 6.83
CA ASN A 295 10.39 18.31 5.63
C ASN A 295 10.80 17.52 4.38
N ILE A 296 11.87 16.73 4.46
CA ILE A 296 12.33 15.88 3.34
C ILE A 296 11.26 14.85 2.98
N ALA A 297 10.57 14.27 3.96
CA ALA A 297 9.52 13.30 3.72
C ALA A 297 8.37 13.85 2.88
N LEU A 298 8.07 15.15 2.97
CA LEU A 298 7.05 15.80 2.11
C LEU A 298 7.46 15.82 0.65
N VAL A 299 8.72 16.19 0.36
CA VAL A 299 9.19 16.39 -1.02
C VAL A 299 9.62 15.09 -1.70
N ARG A 300 9.81 14.03 -0.90
CA ARG A 300 10.05 12.66 -1.36
C ARG A 300 8.84 12.07 -2.11
N ASP A 301 7.62 12.53 -1.83
CA ASP A 301 6.43 11.98 -2.47
C ASP A 301 6.33 12.44 -3.93
N ILE A 302 6.10 11.49 -4.83
CA ILE A 302 6.04 11.73 -6.27
C ILE A 302 4.58 11.91 -6.65
N GLN A 303 4.23 12.95 -7.42
CA GLN A 303 2.85 13.15 -7.87
C GLN A 303 2.63 12.60 -9.25
N ALA A 304 1.42 12.08 -9.49
CA ALA A 304 0.98 11.63 -10.81
C ALA A 304 1.09 12.74 -11.88
N ARG A 305 0.99 14.02 -11.51
CA ARG A 305 1.10 15.13 -12.47
C ARG A 305 2.53 15.55 -12.81
N HIS A 306 3.56 15.04 -12.12
CA HIS A 306 4.94 15.44 -12.40
C HIS A 306 5.36 14.99 -13.80
N PRO A 307 6.11 15.82 -14.55
CA PRO A 307 6.68 15.43 -15.84
C PRO A 307 7.54 14.19 -15.67
N LEU A 308 7.27 13.14 -16.46
CA LEU A 308 7.95 11.85 -16.27
C LEU A 308 9.45 11.98 -16.59
N GLN A 309 9.78 12.79 -17.61
CA GLN A 309 11.14 13.04 -18.04
C GLN A 309 12.01 13.61 -16.91
N GLU A 310 11.48 14.57 -16.14
CA GLU A 310 12.19 15.22 -15.03
C GLU A 310 12.41 14.26 -13.87
N VAL A 311 11.40 13.43 -13.55
CA VAL A 311 11.53 12.43 -12.49
C VAL A 311 12.55 11.36 -12.88
N LEU A 312 12.52 10.88 -14.12
CA LEU A 312 13.47 9.87 -14.62
C LEU A 312 14.89 10.40 -14.73
N ALA A 313 15.08 11.67 -15.06
CA ALA A 313 16.39 12.31 -15.13
C ALA A 313 17.16 12.28 -13.80
N THR A 314 16.48 12.00 -12.68
CA THR A 314 17.11 11.87 -11.37
C THR A 314 17.79 10.52 -11.19
N PHE A 315 17.28 9.46 -11.82
CA PHE A 315 17.76 8.10 -11.59
C PHE A 315 19.20 7.94 -12.10
N PRO A 316 20.03 7.15 -11.39
CA PRO A 316 21.41 6.95 -11.77
C PRO A 316 21.52 6.34 -13.16
N ASP A 317 22.51 6.79 -13.92
CA ASP A 317 22.84 6.32 -15.27
C ASP A 317 21.73 6.45 -16.32
N ILE A 318 20.67 7.24 -16.08
CA ILE A 318 19.74 7.62 -17.13
C ILE A 318 20.33 8.81 -17.90
N PRO A 319 20.59 8.68 -19.21
CA PRO A 319 21.11 9.79 -20.00
C PRO A 319 20.06 10.90 -20.11
N THR A 320 20.51 12.13 -19.90
CA THR A 320 19.70 13.35 -20.10
C THR A 320 20.07 14.00 -21.44
N PRO A 321 19.09 14.41 -22.27
CA PRO A 321 17.64 14.34 -22.06
C PRO A 321 17.07 12.92 -22.20
N VAL A 322 16.11 12.57 -21.35
CA VAL A 322 15.45 11.25 -21.40
C VAL A 322 14.52 11.21 -22.62
N SER A 323 14.76 10.28 -23.54
CA SER A 323 13.88 10.05 -24.69
C SER A 323 12.71 9.15 -24.28
N LEU A 324 11.49 9.69 -24.36
CA LEU A 324 10.26 8.97 -24.01
C LEU A 324 9.29 8.93 -25.21
N PRO A 325 8.53 7.83 -25.39
CA PRO A 325 7.41 7.78 -26.34
C PRO A 325 6.37 8.87 -26.04
N ALA A 326 5.68 9.36 -27.07
CA ALA A 326 4.69 10.44 -26.93
C ALA A 326 3.53 10.12 -25.96
N CYS A 327 3.25 8.84 -25.71
CA CYS A 327 2.24 8.41 -24.73
C CYS A 327 2.68 8.61 -23.27
N LEU A 328 3.98 8.78 -23.01
CA LEU A 328 4.57 8.91 -21.68
C LEU A 328 4.98 10.37 -21.40
N THR A 329 4.03 11.17 -20.92
CA THR A 329 4.23 12.61 -20.64
C THR A 329 4.50 12.88 -19.16
N ASN A 330 3.66 12.33 -18.29
CA ASN A 330 3.70 12.51 -16.84
C ASN A 330 3.61 11.16 -16.12
N VAL A 331 3.86 11.17 -14.81
CA VAL A 331 3.82 9.97 -13.98
C VAL A 331 2.44 9.28 -14.06
N SER A 332 1.34 10.02 -14.20
CA SER A 332 -0.01 9.48 -14.36
C SER A 332 -0.17 8.69 -15.66
N SER A 333 0.41 9.18 -16.75
CA SER A 333 0.40 8.48 -18.04
C SER A 333 1.18 7.17 -17.95
N LEU A 334 2.27 7.14 -17.18
CA LEU A 334 3.01 5.91 -16.90
C LEU A 334 2.18 4.94 -16.07
N ILE A 335 1.58 5.37 -14.95
CA ILE A 335 0.79 4.52 -14.06
C ILE A 335 -0.46 3.99 -14.78
N GLY A 336 -1.05 4.79 -15.66
CA GLY A 336 -2.25 4.43 -16.41
C GLY A 336 -2.05 3.30 -17.42
N LEU A 337 -0.81 2.96 -17.79
CA LEU A 337 -0.54 1.83 -18.69
C LEU A 337 -0.81 0.50 -17.99
N SER A 338 -1.41 -0.44 -18.72
CA SER A 338 -1.37 -1.86 -18.33
C SER A 338 0.06 -2.41 -18.39
N SER A 339 0.33 -3.53 -17.69
CA SER A 339 1.63 -4.23 -17.80
C SER A 339 2.00 -4.47 -19.27
N LYS A 340 1.04 -4.96 -20.06
CA LYS A 340 1.24 -5.28 -21.48
C LYS A 340 1.64 -4.05 -22.30
N GLU A 341 0.94 -2.94 -22.14
CA GLU A 341 1.27 -1.70 -22.86
C GLU A 341 2.64 -1.18 -22.45
N PHE A 342 2.95 -1.22 -21.16
CA PHE A 342 4.25 -0.78 -20.65
C PHE A 342 5.42 -1.62 -21.19
N TYR A 343 5.32 -2.95 -21.18
CA TYR A 343 6.38 -3.83 -21.69
C TYR A 343 6.49 -3.84 -23.23
N SER A 344 5.45 -3.40 -23.93
CA SER A 344 5.51 -3.21 -25.39
C SER A 344 6.24 -1.93 -25.82
N LEU A 345 6.55 -1.02 -24.89
CA LEU A 345 7.27 0.20 -25.20
C LEU A 345 8.75 -0.09 -25.46
N VAL A 346 9.27 0.46 -26.56
CA VAL A 346 10.70 0.44 -26.85
C VAL A 346 11.40 1.49 -25.97
N LEU A 347 11.83 1.07 -24.78
CA LEU A 347 12.55 1.90 -23.82
C LEU A 347 13.96 1.35 -23.58
N PRO A 348 14.97 2.22 -23.35
CA PRO A 348 16.25 1.77 -22.83
C PRO A 348 16.08 1.00 -21.51
N VAL A 349 16.84 -0.08 -21.30
CA VAL A 349 16.68 -0.98 -20.14
C VAL A 349 16.68 -0.22 -18.81
N LYS A 350 17.57 0.77 -18.64
CA LYS A 350 17.65 1.58 -17.42
C LYS A 350 16.43 2.49 -17.23
N VAL A 351 15.91 3.06 -18.31
CA VAL A 351 14.68 3.87 -18.31
C VAL A 351 13.47 3.02 -17.96
N GLN A 352 13.38 1.83 -18.57
CA GLN A 352 12.32 0.86 -18.26
C GLN A 352 12.35 0.45 -16.79
N ALA A 353 13.53 0.13 -16.24
CA ALA A 353 13.68 -0.21 -14.83
C ALA A 353 13.28 0.94 -13.88
N ALA A 354 13.66 2.18 -14.18
CA ALA A 354 13.24 3.34 -13.39
C ALA A 354 11.72 3.58 -13.46
N CYS A 355 11.12 3.44 -14.65
CA CYS A 355 9.67 3.49 -14.81
C CYS A 355 8.96 2.39 -13.98
N GLU A 356 9.51 1.17 -13.91
CA GLU A 356 8.97 0.11 -13.04
C GLU A 356 9.01 0.53 -11.57
N GLN A 357 10.13 1.07 -11.10
CA GLN A 357 10.29 1.55 -9.73
C GLN A 357 9.31 2.67 -9.39
N LEU A 358 9.02 3.57 -10.35
CA LEU A 358 7.99 4.59 -10.20
C LEU A 358 6.60 3.99 -10.10
N ARG A 359 6.21 3.09 -11.03
CA ARG A 359 4.89 2.42 -11.03
C ARG A 359 4.63 1.70 -9.70
N ALA A 360 5.65 1.01 -9.18
CA ALA A 360 5.58 0.27 -7.91
C ALA A 360 5.13 1.14 -6.71
N ARG A 361 5.36 2.45 -6.75
CA ARG A 361 4.98 3.38 -5.67
C ARG A 361 3.50 3.72 -5.65
N PHE A 362 2.81 3.60 -6.78
CA PHE A 362 1.42 4.06 -6.93
C PHE A 362 0.41 2.93 -7.00
N GLU A 363 0.83 1.68 -7.13
CA GLU A 363 -0.06 0.51 -7.14
C GLU A 363 -0.07 -0.12 -5.75
N PRO A 364 -1.08 0.16 -4.90
CA PRO A 364 -1.09 -0.31 -3.52
C PRO A 364 -1.47 -1.79 -3.43
N ASP A 365 -2.27 -2.29 -4.37
CA ASP A 365 -2.86 -3.63 -4.35
C ASP A 365 -2.81 -4.24 -5.75
N ARG A 366 -1.69 -4.89 -6.11
CA ARG A 366 -1.78 -5.94 -7.13
C ARG A 366 -2.14 -7.22 -6.42
N ASN A 367 -3.34 -7.74 -6.72
CA ASN A 367 -3.74 -9.09 -6.35
C ASN A 367 -2.69 -10.05 -6.90
N CYS A 368 -1.78 -10.51 -6.03
CA CYS A 368 -0.89 -11.59 -6.39
C CYS A 368 -1.75 -12.80 -6.72
N ASN A 369 -1.55 -13.42 -7.89
CA ASN A 369 -2.39 -14.53 -8.26
C ASN A 369 -2.01 -15.73 -7.42
N ILE A 370 -2.98 -16.23 -6.64
CA ILE A 370 -2.82 -17.41 -5.81
C ILE A 370 -3.63 -18.54 -6.42
N LEU A 371 -2.99 -19.69 -6.58
CA LEU A 371 -3.62 -20.94 -6.95
C LEU A 371 -3.63 -21.87 -5.73
N ASP A 372 -4.82 -22.31 -5.34
CA ASP A 372 -5.02 -23.23 -4.22
C ASP A 372 -4.82 -24.67 -4.71
N LEU A 373 -3.72 -25.31 -4.28
CA LEU A 373 -3.35 -26.65 -4.74
C LEU A 373 -4.37 -27.71 -4.33
N LYS A 374 -5.18 -27.47 -3.29
CA LYS A 374 -6.26 -28.41 -2.90
C LYS A 374 -7.44 -28.37 -3.85
N LYS A 375 -7.64 -27.25 -4.53
CA LYS A 375 -8.74 -27.06 -5.49
C LYS A 375 -8.34 -27.43 -6.92
N GLU A 376 -7.06 -27.71 -7.16
CA GLU A 376 -6.59 -28.12 -8.48
C GLU A 376 -7.16 -29.50 -8.88
N PRO A 377 -7.71 -29.64 -10.09
CA PRO A 377 -8.19 -30.93 -10.58
C PRO A 377 -7.06 -31.97 -10.63
N ALA A 378 -7.39 -33.22 -10.30
CA ALA A 378 -6.49 -34.35 -10.47
C ALA A 378 -6.13 -34.53 -11.96
N GLY A 379 -4.85 -34.70 -12.25
CA GLY A 379 -4.35 -34.82 -13.63
C GLY A 379 -4.21 -33.48 -14.36
N SER A 380 -4.38 -32.36 -13.68
CA SER A 380 -3.98 -31.04 -14.20
C SER A 380 -2.45 -30.94 -14.35
N PHE A 381 -2.02 -30.00 -15.18
CA PHE A 381 -0.61 -29.69 -15.38
C PHE A 381 0.09 -29.36 -14.06
N ILE A 382 -0.53 -28.52 -13.24
CA ILE A 382 0.01 -28.12 -11.94
C ILE A 382 0.10 -29.33 -11.00
N SER A 383 -0.93 -30.18 -10.94
CA SER A 383 -0.90 -31.41 -10.13
C SER A 383 0.17 -32.41 -10.59
N THR A 384 0.63 -32.32 -11.85
CA THR A 384 1.70 -33.17 -12.40
C THR A 384 3.09 -32.61 -12.10
N VAL A 385 3.27 -31.29 -12.23
CA VAL A 385 4.57 -30.62 -12.04
C VAL A 385 4.96 -30.53 -10.56
N CYS A 386 4.01 -30.25 -9.67
CA CYS A 386 4.29 -30.08 -8.24
C CYS A 386 4.99 -31.28 -7.58
N PRO A 387 4.52 -32.54 -7.75
CA PRO A 387 5.22 -33.70 -7.20
C PRO A 387 6.63 -33.90 -7.77
N ILE A 388 6.86 -33.52 -9.03
CA ILE A 388 8.17 -33.66 -9.67
C ILE A 388 9.19 -32.76 -8.98
N ILE A 389 8.88 -31.46 -8.85
CA ILE A 389 9.81 -30.51 -8.23
C ILE A 389 10.03 -30.82 -6.75
N MET A 390 8.97 -31.17 -6.02
CA MET A 390 9.06 -31.50 -4.59
C MET A 390 9.86 -32.78 -4.32
N SER A 391 9.69 -33.82 -5.16
CA SER A 391 10.41 -35.10 -4.96
C SER A 391 11.84 -35.09 -5.49
N PHE A 392 12.19 -34.13 -6.36
CA PHE A 392 13.50 -34.09 -7.02
C PHE A 392 14.65 -34.05 -6.00
N ARG A 393 14.52 -33.24 -4.94
CA ARG A 393 15.56 -33.17 -3.90
C ARG A 393 15.77 -34.52 -3.22
N GLN A 394 14.67 -35.14 -2.76
CA GLN A 394 14.73 -36.40 -1.99
C GLN A 394 15.45 -37.51 -2.77
N LYS A 395 15.32 -37.49 -4.10
CA LYS A 395 15.86 -38.53 -4.98
C LYS A 395 17.20 -38.19 -5.62
N HIS A 396 17.51 -36.90 -5.79
CA HIS A 396 18.60 -36.48 -6.68
C HIS A 396 19.54 -35.41 -6.11
N ALA A 397 19.21 -34.72 -5.00
CA ALA A 397 20.08 -33.66 -4.48
C ALA A 397 21.25 -34.22 -3.64
N HIS A 398 22.44 -34.22 -4.23
CA HIS A 398 23.64 -34.73 -3.54
C HIS A 398 24.24 -33.69 -2.58
N VAL A 399 24.72 -34.16 -1.41
CA VAL A 399 25.25 -33.30 -0.33
C VAL A 399 26.55 -32.57 -0.75
N SER A 400 27.31 -33.13 -1.71
CA SER A 400 28.52 -32.47 -2.26
C SER A 400 28.24 -31.15 -2.97
N TRP A 401 27.00 -30.90 -3.42
CA TRP A 401 26.60 -29.65 -4.06
C TRP A 401 26.47 -28.47 -3.10
N ARG A 402 26.54 -28.76 -1.80
CA ARG A 402 26.34 -27.84 -0.70
C ARG A 402 27.53 -27.85 0.25
N LYS A 403 28.75 -27.86 -0.28
CA LYS A 403 30.00 -27.94 0.51
C LYS A 403 30.03 -29.11 1.50
N LYS A 404 29.35 -30.21 1.17
CA LYS A 404 29.15 -31.39 2.02
C LYS A 404 28.35 -31.13 3.32
N ASP A 405 27.62 -30.02 3.38
CA ASP A 405 26.76 -29.67 4.51
C ASP A 405 25.28 -30.01 4.19
N PRO A 406 24.68 -31.00 4.88
CA PRO A 406 23.30 -31.40 4.62
C PRO A 406 22.27 -30.34 5.04
N ASN A 407 22.64 -29.42 5.95
CA ASN A 407 21.75 -28.39 6.50
C ASN A 407 21.65 -27.15 5.62
N ARG A 408 22.54 -27.00 4.64
CA ARG A 408 22.49 -25.88 3.69
C ARG A 408 21.26 -25.93 2.78
N PRO A 409 20.73 -24.76 2.38
CA PRO A 409 19.52 -24.67 1.60
C PRO A 409 19.68 -25.32 0.21
N VAL A 410 18.63 -26.01 -0.22
CA VAL A 410 18.45 -26.48 -1.60
C VAL A 410 17.32 -25.69 -2.21
N VAL A 411 17.60 -25.00 -3.29
CA VAL A 411 16.60 -24.38 -4.15
C VAL A 411 16.54 -25.21 -5.42
N THR A 412 15.33 -25.62 -5.81
CA THR A 412 15.07 -26.36 -7.03
C THR A 412 14.27 -25.47 -7.97
N SER A 413 14.68 -25.43 -9.24
CA SER A 413 13.93 -24.78 -10.31
C SER A 413 13.57 -25.77 -11.39
N LEU A 414 12.31 -25.75 -11.80
CA LEU A 414 11.81 -26.49 -12.96
C LEU A 414 11.39 -25.47 -14.03
N ILE A 415 12.02 -25.52 -15.20
CA ILE A 415 11.67 -24.65 -16.33
C ILE A 415 11.03 -25.51 -17.41
N THR A 416 9.85 -25.10 -17.86
CA THR A 416 9.15 -25.73 -18.97
C THR A 416 9.49 -25.00 -20.26
N TYR A 417 9.54 -25.76 -21.34
CA TYR A 417 9.82 -25.25 -22.67
C TYR A 417 9.02 -26.02 -23.71
N VAL A 418 8.95 -25.43 -24.91
CA VAL A 418 8.38 -26.08 -26.10
C VAL A 418 9.47 -26.25 -27.14
N ASP A 419 9.29 -27.21 -28.05
CA ASP A 419 10.11 -27.29 -29.25
C ASP A 419 9.82 -26.07 -30.14
N PRO A 420 10.82 -25.21 -30.44
CA PRO A 420 10.63 -24.05 -31.30
C PRO A 420 10.16 -24.42 -32.70
N GLU A 421 10.66 -25.53 -33.27
CA GLU A 421 10.34 -25.94 -34.64
C GLU A 421 8.89 -26.44 -34.76
N GLY A 422 8.38 -27.05 -33.68
CA GLY A 422 6.99 -27.52 -33.57
C GLY A 422 6.01 -26.51 -32.98
N CYS A 423 6.45 -25.29 -32.61
CA CYS A 423 5.59 -24.30 -31.98
C CYS A 423 4.98 -23.34 -33.02
N HIS A 424 3.65 -23.41 -33.18
CA HIS A 424 2.90 -22.53 -34.09
C HIS A 424 1.99 -21.54 -33.35
N CYS A 425 2.13 -21.43 -32.02
CA CYS A 425 1.34 -20.49 -31.22
C CYS A 425 1.86 -19.07 -31.43
N GLN A 426 1.10 -18.22 -32.13
CA GLN A 426 1.29 -16.77 -32.12
C GLN A 426 0.10 -16.10 -31.43
N VAL A 427 0.37 -15.14 -30.55
CA VAL A 427 -0.67 -14.30 -29.98
C VAL A 427 -1.04 -13.24 -31.02
N ASN A 428 -2.23 -13.33 -31.61
CA ASN A 428 -2.75 -12.29 -32.51
C ASN A 428 -2.71 -10.93 -31.79
N ALA A 429 -1.88 -10.01 -32.27
CA ALA A 429 -1.69 -8.67 -31.69
C ALA A 429 -2.98 -7.82 -31.63
N GLY A 430 -4.07 -8.28 -32.25
CA GLY A 430 -5.37 -7.62 -32.37
C GLY A 430 -6.48 -8.06 -31.41
N GLN A 431 -6.36 -9.17 -30.64
CA GLN A 431 -7.33 -9.48 -29.57
C GLN A 431 -6.98 -8.69 -28.29
N ARG A 432 -7.07 -7.36 -28.41
CA ARG A 432 -6.80 -6.36 -27.38
C ARG A 432 -8.11 -5.98 -26.69
N ALA A 433 -8.52 -6.73 -25.67
CA ALA A 433 -9.39 -6.23 -24.61
C ALA A 433 -9.70 -7.36 -23.63
N ARG A 434 -8.99 -7.39 -22.50
CA ARG A 434 -9.43 -7.80 -21.15
C ARG A 434 -8.19 -8.19 -20.32
N SER A 435 -8.00 -7.51 -19.19
CA SER A 435 -7.43 -8.13 -17.97
C SER A 435 -7.95 -9.55 -17.86
N PRO A 436 -7.13 -10.57 -17.48
CA PRO A 436 -7.34 -11.98 -17.83
C PRO A 436 -8.79 -12.26 -18.16
N ALA A 437 -9.12 -12.16 -19.45
CA ALA A 437 -10.47 -12.38 -19.89
C ALA A 437 -10.84 -13.77 -19.39
N LEU A 438 -11.91 -13.88 -18.61
CA LEU A 438 -12.81 -15.01 -18.71
C LEU A 438 -13.04 -15.25 -20.21
N MET A 439 -12.22 -16.13 -20.80
CA MET A 439 -12.59 -16.84 -22.00
C MET A 439 -13.80 -17.65 -21.57
N SER A 440 -14.99 -17.23 -22.02
CA SER A 440 -16.19 -18.04 -21.89
C SER A 440 -15.84 -19.47 -22.26
N SER A 441 -16.29 -20.38 -21.41
CA SER A 441 -16.22 -21.82 -21.56
C SER A 441 -16.97 -22.28 -22.81
N ASN A 442 -16.44 -22.00 -23.99
CA ASN A 442 -16.89 -22.67 -25.20
C ASN A 442 -16.16 -24.01 -25.29
N GLY A 443 -16.72 -24.97 -24.53
CA GLY A 443 -16.99 -26.33 -25.00
C GLY A 443 -15.94 -27.05 -25.85
N ARG A 444 -14.67 -27.03 -25.45
CA ARG A 444 -13.73 -28.10 -25.82
C ARG A 444 -13.00 -28.54 -24.57
N GLU A 445 -13.13 -29.81 -24.24
CA GLU A 445 -12.35 -30.49 -23.20
C GLU A 445 -10.86 -30.17 -23.39
N ARG A 446 -10.37 -29.16 -22.68
CA ARG A 446 -8.94 -28.90 -22.59
C ARG A 446 -8.38 -30.00 -21.70
N GLN A 447 -7.85 -31.05 -22.33
CA GLN A 447 -7.02 -32.04 -21.65
C GLN A 447 -5.99 -31.30 -20.76
N GLY A 448 -5.81 -31.74 -19.52
CA GLY A 448 -5.01 -31.09 -18.47
C GLY A 448 -3.50 -30.97 -18.72
N LYS A 449 -3.05 -30.80 -19.96
CA LYS A 449 -1.64 -30.80 -20.38
C LYS A 449 -0.90 -29.47 -20.21
N HIS A 450 -1.58 -28.39 -19.84
CA HIS A 450 -0.97 -27.07 -19.66
C HIS A 450 -1.69 -26.24 -18.56
N PRO A 451 -1.07 -25.18 -17.99
CA PRO A 451 -1.72 -24.33 -17.01
C PRO A 451 -3.02 -23.71 -17.54
N SER A 452 -3.95 -23.43 -16.63
CA SER A 452 -5.11 -22.59 -16.89
C SER A 452 -4.62 -21.19 -17.34
N ASN A 453 -5.23 -20.65 -18.40
CA ASN A 453 -4.89 -19.34 -18.98
C ASN A 453 -3.50 -19.18 -19.62
N THR A 454 -2.82 -20.26 -19.99
CA THR A 454 -1.60 -20.16 -20.82
C THR A 454 -1.92 -19.65 -22.23
N TRP A 455 -1.01 -18.86 -22.82
CA TRP A 455 -1.12 -18.37 -24.19
C TRP A 455 -0.64 -19.39 -25.23
N CYS A 456 0.12 -20.42 -24.82
CA CYS A 456 0.68 -21.43 -25.71
C CYS A 456 0.17 -22.82 -25.34
N THR A 457 -0.45 -23.52 -26.29
CA THR A 457 -1.02 -24.87 -26.11
C THR A 457 -0.12 -26.00 -26.62
N CYS A 458 1.10 -25.72 -27.06
CA CYS A 458 2.07 -26.73 -27.50
C CYS A 458 2.53 -27.65 -26.35
N ASN A 459 2.93 -28.87 -26.69
CA ASN A 459 3.44 -29.83 -25.70
C ASN A 459 4.64 -29.25 -24.93
N ARG A 460 4.63 -29.45 -23.61
CA ARG A 460 5.68 -28.99 -22.71
C ARG A 460 6.66 -30.11 -22.42
N SER A 461 7.94 -29.81 -22.59
CA SER A 461 9.04 -30.53 -21.96
C SER A 461 9.56 -29.70 -20.78
N TYR A 462 10.36 -30.30 -19.91
CA TYR A 462 10.92 -29.58 -18.76
C TYR A 462 12.38 -29.93 -18.50
N VAL A 463 13.08 -28.98 -17.89
CA VAL A 463 14.38 -29.20 -17.24
C VAL A 463 14.25 -28.90 -15.77
N ILE A 464 15.03 -29.60 -14.95
CA ILE A 464 15.15 -29.36 -13.52
C ILE A 464 16.61 -29.13 -13.20
N ALA A 465 16.87 -28.14 -12.36
CA ALA A 465 18.18 -27.89 -11.79
C ALA A 465 18.06 -27.42 -10.34
N VAL A 466 19.16 -27.53 -9.61
CA VAL A 466 19.30 -27.05 -8.23
C VAL A 466 20.38 -25.99 -8.13
N ASN A 467 20.39 -25.22 -7.06
CA ASN A 467 21.49 -24.31 -6.75
C ASN A 467 22.78 -25.10 -6.46
N TYR A 468 23.92 -24.49 -6.78
CA TYR A 468 25.23 -25.03 -6.44
C TYR A 468 26.09 -23.94 -5.80
N GLU A 469 26.72 -24.28 -4.67
CA GLU A 469 27.50 -23.34 -3.88
C GLU A 469 28.99 -23.65 -3.93
N LEU A 470 29.78 -22.65 -4.33
CA LEU A 470 31.25 -22.73 -4.35
C LEU A 470 31.89 -22.05 -3.14
N SER A 471 33.17 -22.34 -2.93
CA SER A 471 33.98 -21.70 -1.87
C SER A 471 33.95 -20.18 -1.98
N THR A 472 33.94 -19.63 -3.20
CA THR A 472 33.75 -18.20 -3.48
C THR A 472 32.29 -17.89 -3.85
N PRO A 473 31.67 -16.85 -3.26
CA PRO A 473 30.29 -16.46 -3.59
C PRO A 473 30.06 -16.13 -5.07
N SER A 474 31.07 -15.57 -5.75
CA SER A 474 31.04 -15.24 -7.19
C SER A 474 30.95 -16.47 -8.10
N GLY A 475 31.39 -17.63 -7.64
CA GLY A 475 31.30 -18.90 -8.36
C GLY A 475 29.95 -19.60 -8.19
N SER A 476 29.19 -19.28 -7.14
CA SER A 476 27.90 -19.91 -6.88
C SER A 476 26.87 -19.60 -7.96
N ARG A 477 25.93 -20.52 -8.19
CA ARG A 477 24.87 -20.38 -9.19
C ARG A 477 23.52 -20.75 -8.60
N CYS A 478 22.53 -19.89 -8.85
CA CYS A 478 21.14 -20.17 -8.49
C CYS A 478 20.56 -21.26 -9.40
N SER A 479 19.49 -21.92 -8.94
CA SER A 479 18.86 -23.03 -9.66
C SER A 479 18.29 -22.61 -11.01
N GLU A 480 17.78 -21.39 -11.13
CA GLU A 480 17.27 -20.80 -12.37
C GLU A 480 18.39 -20.66 -13.40
N GLN A 481 19.58 -20.19 -12.97
CA GLN A 481 20.73 -20.05 -13.86
C GLN A 481 21.21 -21.41 -14.39
N ASN A 482 21.23 -22.42 -13.51
CA ASN A 482 21.62 -23.77 -13.90
C ASN A 482 20.59 -24.41 -14.86
N ALA A 483 19.30 -24.19 -14.63
CA ALA A 483 18.24 -24.66 -15.53
C ALA A 483 18.33 -23.99 -16.91
N LEU A 484 18.54 -22.67 -16.96
CA LEU A 484 18.77 -21.94 -18.21
C LEU A 484 20.05 -22.40 -18.92
N GLY A 485 21.13 -22.62 -18.18
CA GLY A 485 22.37 -23.17 -18.74
C GLY A 485 22.18 -24.56 -19.35
N LYS A 486 21.37 -25.41 -18.72
CA LYS A 486 21.01 -26.72 -19.26
C LYS A 486 20.21 -26.59 -20.56
N LEU A 487 19.22 -25.70 -20.63
CA LEU A 487 18.47 -25.43 -21.87
C LEU A 487 19.40 -24.94 -22.99
N ALA A 488 20.31 -24.03 -22.68
CA ALA A 488 21.30 -23.53 -23.63
C ALA A 488 22.22 -24.65 -24.14
N SER A 489 22.65 -25.58 -23.27
CA SER A 489 23.47 -26.74 -23.68
C SER A 489 22.74 -27.73 -24.59
N MET A 490 21.40 -27.72 -24.55
CA MET A 490 20.55 -28.50 -25.45
C MET A 490 20.29 -27.78 -26.78
N GLY A 491 20.88 -26.59 -26.99
CA GLY A 491 20.68 -25.79 -28.21
C GLY A 491 19.34 -25.07 -28.27
N LEU A 492 18.59 -24.99 -27.15
CA LEU A 492 17.27 -24.35 -27.14
C LEU A 492 17.40 -22.83 -27.03
N PRO A 493 16.67 -22.05 -27.85
CA PRO A 493 16.63 -20.61 -27.73
C PRO A 493 15.83 -20.19 -26.49
N THR A 494 16.10 -19.00 -25.97
CA THR A 494 15.40 -18.41 -24.83
C THR A 494 13.90 -18.25 -25.08
N CYS A 495 13.48 -18.00 -26.33
CA CYS A 495 12.08 -17.88 -26.71
C CYS A 495 11.29 -19.22 -26.60
N ALA A 496 11.95 -20.35 -26.36
CA ALA A 496 11.32 -21.65 -26.13
C ALA A 496 10.63 -21.76 -24.75
N ILE A 497 11.02 -20.92 -23.79
CA ILE A 497 10.62 -21.03 -22.38
C ILE A 497 9.17 -20.57 -22.19
N ARG A 498 8.44 -21.18 -21.24
CA ARG A 498 7.02 -20.89 -20.98
C ARG A 498 6.70 -20.65 -19.52
N GLU A 499 7.12 -21.55 -18.63
CA GLU A 499 6.83 -21.48 -17.21
C GLU A 499 8.11 -21.76 -16.39
N VAL A 500 8.26 -21.09 -15.25
CA VAL A 500 9.38 -21.25 -14.30
C VAL A 500 8.80 -21.54 -12.92
N PHE A 501 9.16 -22.66 -12.33
CA PHE A 501 8.76 -23.04 -10.97
C PHE A 501 9.98 -22.95 -10.04
N VAL A 502 9.82 -22.40 -8.84
CA VAL A 502 10.89 -22.27 -7.84
C VAL A 502 10.41 -22.76 -6.48
N HIS A 503 11.14 -23.70 -5.89
CA HIS A 503 10.87 -24.25 -4.56
C HIS A 503 12.14 -24.26 -3.71
N GLY A 504 12.04 -23.75 -2.49
CA GLY A 504 13.13 -23.72 -1.53
C GLY A 504 12.96 -24.74 -0.41
N GLU A 505 14.07 -25.27 0.06
CA GLU A 505 14.10 -26.03 1.29
C GLU A 505 15.33 -25.67 2.11
N ASN A 506 15.12 -25.32 3.37
CA ASN A 506 16.20 -25.02 4.31
C ASN A 506 15.94 -25.72 5.65
N LEU A 507 16.54 -26.91 5.83
CA LEU A 507 16.40 -27.70 7.05
C LEU A 507 16.95 -26.99 8.29
N GLY A 508 17.91 -26.07 8.13
CA GLY A 508 18.53 -25.34 9.23
C GLY A 508 17.83 -24.03 9.61
N ALA A 509 16.77 -23.62 8.87
CA ALA A 509 16.09 -22.36 9.14
C ALA A 509 14.98 -22.52 10.19
N GLN A 510 14.88 -21.53 11.09
CA GLN A 510 13.75 -21.43 12.03
C GLN A 510 12.46 -20.96 11.35
N THR A 511 12.56 -20.38 10.15
CA THR A 511 11.44 -19.83 9.38
C THR A 511 11.40 -20.44 7.98
N ASP A 512 10.20 -20.74 7.47
CA ASP A 512 10.04 -21.28 6.10
C ASP A 512 10.61 -20.28 5.06
N PRO A 513 11.55 -20.69 4.19
CA PRO A 513 12.12 -19.82 3.18
C PRO A 513 11.15 -19.43 2.07
N ASN A 514 10.04 -20.15 1.90
CA ASN A 514 9.09 -19.91 0.81
C ASN A 514 8.05 -18.82 1.14
N PRO A 515 7.43 -18.18 0.12
CA PRO A 515 7.73 -18.30 -1.32
C PRO A 515 9.08 -17.69 -1.73
N LEU A 516 9.80 -18.40 -2.60
CA LEU A 516 11.11 -17.96 -3.09
C LEU A 516 11.03 -17.20 -4.40
N PHE A 517 11.60 -16.00 -4.35
CA PHE A 517 11.65 -15.05 -5.43
C PHE A 517 13.05 -15.07 -6.08
N PRO A 518 13.18 -15.14 -7.42
CA PRO A 518 14.47 -15.12 -8.11
C PRO A 518 15.34 -13.93 -7.67
N CYS A 519 16.64 -14.13 -7.39
CA CYS A 519 17.51 -13.01 -7.02
C CYS A 519 17.69 -12.00 -8.18
N GLY A 520 18.22 -10.80 -7.92
CA GLY A 520 18.34 -9.75 -8.94
C GLY A 520 19.11 -10.17 -10.21
N VAL A 521 20.09 -11.09 -10.09
CA VAL A 521 20.80 -11.66 -11.24
C VAL A 521 19.88 -12.57 -12.06
N CYS A 522 19.16 -13.48 -11.40
CA CYS A 522 18.22 -14.39 -12.08
C CYS A 522 17.05 -13.63 -12.70
N GLU A 523 16.54 -12.62 -11.99
CA GLU A 523 15.48 -11.75 -12.48
C GLU A 523 15.89 -11.05 -13.77
N ASN A 524 17.08 -10.44 -13.83
CA ASN A 524 17.57 -9.81 -15.06
C ASN A 524 17.69 -10.80 -16.23
N MET A 525 18.17 -12.02 -15.97
CA MET A 525 18.23 -13.08 -17.01
C MET A 525 16.83 -13.49 -17.48
N LEU A 526 15.90 -13.68 -16.55
CA LEU A 526 14.53 -14.09 -16.84
C LEU A 526 13.72 -13.00 -17.55
N ARG A 527 13.97 -11.71 -17.25
CA ARG A 527 13.40 -10.59 -18.01
C ARG A 527 13.84 -10.60 -19.47
N LYS A 528 15.11 -10.89 -19.74
CA LYS A 528 15.61 -11.06 -21.11
C LYS A 528 14.87 -12.21 -21.81
N VAL A 529 14.76 -13.37 -21.16
CA VAL A 529 13.99 -14.52 -21.68
C VAL A 529 12.55 -14.12 -22.00
N THR A 530 11.90 -13.38 -21.11
CA THR A 530 10.50 -12.95 -21.30
C THR A 530 10.36 -12.01 -22.48
N ARG A 531 11.31 -11.09 -22.68
CA ARG A 531 11.37 -10.24 -23.86
C ARG A 531 11.51 -11.06 -25.14
N ASP A 532 12.42 -12.02 -25.17
CA ASP A 532 12.63 -12.87 -26.35
C ASP A 532 11.37 -13.68 -26.71
N VAL A 533 10.65 -14.19 -25.72
CA VAL A 533 9.35 -14.87 -25.89
C VAL A 533 8.29 -13.90 -26.42
N TYR A 534 8.22 -12.69 -25.86
CA TYR A 534 7.28 -11.67 -26.28
C TYR A 534 7.54 -11.21 -27.72
N ASP A 535 8.78 -10.93 -28.08
CA ASP A 535 9.14 -10.47 -29.42
C ASP A 535 8.85 -11.54 -30.49
N THR A 536 9.04 -12.81 -30.15
CA THR A 536 8.82 -13.93 -31.09
C THR A 536 7.35 -14.33 -31.19
N TYR A 537 6.63 -14.39 -30.07
CA TYR A 537 5.31 -15.02 -29.99
C TYR A 537 4.20 -14.11 -29.43
N GLY A 538 4.54 -12.94 -28.88
CA GLY A 538 3.61 -12.00 -28.24
C GLY A 538 3.09 -12.45 -26.87
N GLY A 539 3.74 -13.45 -26.25
CA GLY A 539 3.35 -14.05 -24.97
C GLY A 539 4.29 -13.71 -23.81
N ASP A 540 3.85 -14.01 -22.59
CA ASP A 540 4.62 -13.81 -21.36
C ASP A 540 5.14 -15.14 -20.77
N VAL A 541 6.20 -15.08 -19.97
CA VAL A 541 6.69 -16.22 -19.18
C VAL A 541 6.18 -16.07 -17.74
N VAL A 542 5.66 -17.14 -17.16
CA VAL A 542 5.05 -17.13 -15.82
C VAL A 542 5.98 -17.79 -14.79
N LEU A 543 6.21 -17.11 -13.68
CA LEU A 543 6.88 -17.62 -12.49
C LEU A 543 5.84 -18.19 -11.52
N TYR A 544 6.09 -19.39 -11.00
CA TYR A 544 5.32 -20.09 -9.98
C TYR A 544 6.22 -20.34 -8.75
N MET A 545 5.72 -20.01 -7.57
CA MET A 545 6.43 -20.13 -6.30
C MET A 545 5.53 -20.80 -5.28
N PHE A 546 6.09 -21.72 -4.51
CA PHE A 546 5.38 -22.45 -3.47
C PHE A 546 5.24 -21.60 -2.23
N ASP A 547 4.15 -21.75 -1.46
CA ASP A 547 3.97 -21.05 -0.19
C ASP A 547 4.83 -21.63 0.95
N SER A 548 5.08 -22.95 0.94
CA SER A 548 5.78 -23.67 2.00
C SER A 548 6.74 -24.75 1.50
N THR A 549 7.72 -25.09 2.35
CA THR A 549 8.71 -26.15 2.14
C THR A 549 8.09 -27.56 2.24
N VAL A 550 7.39 -27.86 3.34
CA VAL A 550 7.07 -29.25 3.74
C VAL A 550 5.72 -29.73 3.22
N ASN A 551 4.74 -28.84 3.12
CA ASN A 551 3.41 -29.21 2.65
C ASN A 551 2.72 -28.01 1.97
N PRO A 552 3.18 -27.65 0.76
CA PRO A 552 2.67 -26.48 0.07
C PRO A 552 1.17 -26.62 -0.19
N LYS A 553 0.40 -25.62 0.23
CA LYS A 553 -1.05 -25.56 0.00
C LYS A 553 -1.38 -24.66 -1.17
N LYS A 554 -0.49 -23.72 -1.52
CA LYS A 554 -0.72 -22.66 -2.49
C LYS A 554 0.48 -22.48 -3.40
N LEU A 555 0.20 -22.08 -4.65
CA LEU A 555 1.19 -21.50 -5.56
C LEU A 555 0.89 -20.03 -5.76
N VAL A 556 1.89 -19.19 -5.51
CA VAL A 556 1.88 -17.79 -5.95
C VAL A 556 2.43 -17.75 -7.37
N TYR A 557 1.71 -17.11 -8.29
CA TYR A 557 2.18 -16.99 -9.67
C TYR A 557 2.03 -15.57 -10.22
N LEU A 558 3.01 -15.19 -11.04
CA LEU A 558 3.01 -13.91 -11.75
C LEU A 558 3.85 -13.98 -13.03
N PRO A 559 3.53 -13.17 -14.05
CA PRO A 559 4.44 -12.98 -15.18
C PRO A 559 5.80 -12.48 -14.71
N ILE A 560 6.89 -12.94 -15.31
CA ILE A 560 8.26 -12.60 -14.88
C ILE A 560 8.53 -11.09 -14.93
N ASN A 561 7.91 -10.40 -15.87
CA ASN A 561 7.98 -8.94 -15.96
C ASN A 561 7.42 -8.25 -14.70
N GLU A 562 6.59 -8.92 -13.91
CA GLU A 562 6.00 -8.38 -12.68
C GLU A 562 6.83 -8.69 -11.42
N ILE A 563 8.02 -9.26 -11.58
CA ILE A 563 8.88 -9.61 -10.45
C ILE A 563 9.46 -8.37 -9.75
N SER A 564 9.66 -7.26 -10.47
CA SER A 564 10.34 -6.05 -10.01
C SER A 564 9.67 -5.33 -8.83
N TYR A 565 8.46 -5.72 -8.44
CA TYR A 565 7.56 -4.98 -7.54
C TYR A 565 7.71 -5.34 -6.04
N ARG A 566 8.86 -5.89 -5.62
CA ARG A 566 9.06 -6.54 -4.30
C ARG A 566 9.32 -5.62 -3.11
N ASP A 567 9.67 -4.35 -3.33
CA ASP A 567 10.19 -3.48 -2.26
C ASP A 567 9.10 -2.68 -1.50
N GLY A 568 7.82 -3.00 -1.71
CA GLY A 568 6.69 -2.33 -1.04
C GLY A 568 6.33 -2.95 0.31
N ARG A 569 5.94 -2.12 1.30
CA ARG A 569 5.36 -2.58 2.59
C ARG A 569 4.18 -3.54 2.40
N ASN A 570 3.43 -3.37 1.30
CA ASN A 570 2.26 -4.19 0.97
C ASN A 570 2.65 -5.60 0.53
N PHE A 571 3.80 -5.75 -0.15
CA PHE A 571 4.32 -7.06 -0.52
C PHE A 571 4.80 -7.85 0.70
N SER A 572 5.52 -7.19 1.63
CA SER A 572 5.89 -7.83 2.91
C SER A 572 4.67 -8.27 3.72
N LYS A 573 3.61 -7.46 3.73
CA LYS A 573 2.33 -7.82 4.36
C LYS A 573 1.68 -9.00 3.65
N PHE A 574 1.63 -9.01 2.32
CA PHE A 574 1.10 -10.12 1.54
C PHE A 574 1.82 -11.46 1.84
N ILE A 575 3.15 -11.44 1.96
CA ILE A 575 3.93 -12.63 2.31
C ILE A 575 3.65 -13.08 3.75
N ALA A 576 3.45 -12.14 4.68
CA ALA A 576 3.04 -12.46 6.04
C ALA A 576 1.63 -13.09 6.08
N ASP A 577 0.66 -12.47 5.42
CA ASP A 577 -0.73 -12.94 5.32
C ASP A 577 -0.79 -14.35 4.68
N LEU A 578 0.05 -14.63 3.67
CA LEU A 578 0.17 -15.95 3.06
C LEU A 578 0.62 -17.05 4.04
N ARG A 579 1.43 -16.71 5.04
CA ARG A 579 2.02 -17.66 6.01
C ARG A 579 1.14 -17.88 7.23
N GLU A 580 0.19 -16.98 7.50
CA GLU A 580 -0.72 -17.05 8.66
C GLU A 580 -1.99 -17.89 8.40
N GLU A 581 -2.23 -18.37 7.17
CA GLU A 581 -3.34 -19.27 6.75
C GLU A 581 -2.92 -20.75 6.52
#